data_AF-A0A9D1YT47-F1
#
_entry.id   AF-A0A9D1YT47-F1
#
_cell.length_a   1.000
_cell.length_b   1.000
_cell.length_c   1.000
_cell.angle_alpha   90.00
_cell.angle_beta   90.00
_cell.angle_gamma   90.00
#
_symmetry.space_group_name_H-M   'P 1'
#
loop_
_entity.id
_entity.type
_entity.pdbx_description
1 polymer ?
#
loop_
_entity_poly.entity_id
_entity_poly.type
_entity_poly.pdbx_seq_one_letter_code
_entity_poly.pdbx_strand_id
1 'polypeptide(L)' 'VVDDVADSGRTLALVLELLSRQGAESKSAVLYAKSKSVVSPDYVWKRTDQWIVFPWSAEPPVTAIAVPPRR' A
#
# COMPACT_ATOMS: atom_id res chain seq x y z
N VAL A 1 0.48 10.96 -3.17
CA VAL A 1 0.81 9.70 -2.48
C VAL A 1 0.46 8.54 -3.41
N VAL A 2 1.34 7.56 -3.55
CA VAL A 2 1.08 6.37 -4.37
C VAL A 2 1.27 5.13 -3.51
N ASP A 3 0.35 4.18 -3.61
CA ASP A 3 0.39 2.91 -2.89
C ASP A 3 -0.07 1.77 -3.83
N ASP A 4 0.25 0.52 -3.53
CA ASP A 4 -0.12 -0.61 -4.37
C ASP A 4 -1.59 -1.03 -4.16
N VAL A 5 -2.06 -1.08 -2.91
CA VAL A 5 -3.45 -1.40 -2.55
C VAL A 5 -3.98 -0.57 -1.39
N ALA A 6 -5.19 -0.02 -1.55
CA ALA A 6 -6.00 0.49 -0.45
C ALA A 6 -6.88 -0.64 0.13
N ASP A 7 -6.35 -1.42 1.09
CA ASP A 7 -7.10 -2.51 1.75
C ASP A 7 -8.02 -1.99 2.87
N SER A 8 -7.47 -1.61 4.02
CA SER A 8 -8.23 -0.84 5.03
C SER A 8 -8.19 0.66 4.76
N GLY A 9 -7.21 1.14 3.99
CA GLY A 9 -7.04 2.56 3.67
C GLY A 9 -6.45 3.43 4.78
N ARG A 10 -6.18 2.87 5.98
CA ARG A 10 -5.73 3.67 7.14
C ARG A 10 -4.36 4.31 6.96
N THR A 11 -3.41 3.60 6.37
CA THR A 11 -2.06 4.15 6.08
C THR A 11 -2.16 5.34 5.15
N LEU A 12 -2.86 5.18 4.03
CA LEU A 12 -3.05 6.24 3.05
C LEU A 12 -3.79 7.45 3.64
N ALA A 13 -4.82 7.23 4.47
CA ALA A 13 -5.54 8.29 5.16
C ALA A 13 -4.62 9.12 6.08
N LEU A 14 -3.78 8.46 6.89
CA LEU A 14 -2.83 9.14 7.77
C LEU A 14 -1.83 10.00 6.98
N VAL A 15 -1.28 9.47 5.87
CA VAL A 15 -0.31 10.21 5.06
C VAL A 15 -0.96 11.44 4.42
N LEU A 16 -2.18 11.30 3.88
CA LEU A 16 -2.92 12.43 3.31
C LEU A 16 -3.23 13.50 4.36
N GLU A 17 -3.61 13.10 5.59
CA GLU A 17 -3.83 14.03 6.70
C GLU A 17 -2.54 14.79 7.06
N LEU A 18 -1.40 14.11 7.14
CA LEU A 18 -0.11 14.73 7.45
C LEU A 18 0.32 15.73 6.38
N LEU A 19 0.09 15.42 5.09
CA LEU A 19 0.40 16.33 3.99
C LEU A 19 -0.54 17.54 3.97
N SER A 20 -1.83 17.32 4.23
CA SER A 20 -2.83 18.40 4.33
C SER A 20 -2.46 19.38 5.46
N ARG A 21 -2.02 18.88 6.62
CA ARG A 21 -1.55 19.72 7.74
C ARG A 21 -0.33 20.57 7.41
N GLN A 22 0.47 20.16 6.42
CA GLN A 22 1.61 20.93 5.93
C GLN A 22 1.22 21.93 4.82
N GLY A 23 -0.07 22.03 4.49
CA GLY A 23 -0.57 22.91 3.42
C GLY A 23 -0.37 22.36 2.01
N ALA A 24 -0.02 21.09 1.86
CA ALA A 24 0.17 20.49 0.55
C ALA A 24 -1.16 20.05 -0.07
N GLU A 25 -1.46 20.53 -1.28
CA GLU A 25 -2.51 19.94 -2.12
C GLU A 25 -1.99 18.62 -2.67
N SER A 26 -2.58 17.50 -2.25
CA SER A 26 -2.10 16.16 -2.56
C SER A 26 -3.21 15.32 -3.19
N LYS A 27 -2.85 14.56 -4.22
CA LYS A 27 -3.68 13.47 -4.76
C LYS A 27 -3.11 12.10 -4.42
N SER A 28 -3.98 11.11 -4.45
CA SER A 28 -3.70 9.71 -4.14
C SER A 28 -3.97 8.80 -5.32
N ALA A 29 -3.09 7.84 -5.56
CA ALA A 29 -3.24 6.85 -6.62
C ALA A 29 -2.92 5.45 -6.10
N VAL A 30 -3.77 4.48 -6.45
CA VAL A 30 -3.54 3.06 -6.14
C VAL A 30 -3.82 2.17 -7.34
N LEU A 31 -3.12 1.02 -7.41
CA LEU A 31 -3.44 0.00 -8.40
C LEU A 31 -4.76 -0.69 -8.06
N TYR A 32 -4.94 -1.06 -6.79
CA TYR A 32 -6.16 -1.73 -6.34
C TYR A 32 -6.82 -1.05 -5.14
N ALA A 33 -8.15 -1.02 -5.12
CA ALA A 33 -8.90 -0.56 -3.95
C ALA A 33 -9.98 -1.57 -3.56
N LYS A 34 -10.11 -1.82 -2.25
CA LYS A 34 -11.14 -2.69 -1.69
C LYS A 34 -12.35 -1.90 -1.19
N SER A 35 -13.52 -2.52 -1.17
CA SER A 35 -14.78 -1.88 -0.74
C SER A 35 -14.74 -1.43 0.73
N LYS A 36 -13.98 -2.13 1.57
CA LYS A 36 -13.81 -1.83 3.00
C LYS A 36 -12.84 -0.68 3.31
N SER A 37 -12.21 -0.07 2.30
CA SER A 37 -11.23 1.02 2.52
C SER A 37 -11.91 2.25 3.11
N VAL A 38 -11.33 2.82 4.18
CA VAL A 38 -11.84 4.05 4.81
C VAL A 38 -11.55 5.32 4.02
N VAL A 39 -10.67 5.21 3.01
CA VAL A 39 -10.34 6.30 2.08
C VAL A 39 -10.67 5.87 0.66
N SER A 40 -11.21 6.79 -0.13
CA SER A 40 -11.35 6.61 -1.57
C SER A 40 -10.23 7.37 -2.28
N PRO A 41 -9.26 6.67 -2.90
CA PRO A 41 -8.19 7.35 -3.63
C PRO A 41 -8.71 8.09 -4.87
N ASP A 42 -8.03 9.16 -5.27
CA ASP A 42 -8.38 9.98 -6.43
C ASP A 42 -8.28 9.19 -7.74
N TYR A 43 -7.27 8.32 -7.82
CA TYR A 43 -7.02 7.47 -8.97
C TYR A 43 -6.95 6.01 -8.53
N VAL A 44 -7.74 5.16 -9.19
CA VAL A 44 -7.81 3.72 -8.93
C VAL A 44 -7.79 3.00 -10.28
N TRP A 45 -6.84 2.09 -10.48
CA TRP A 45 -6.84 1.27 -11.69
C TRP A 45 -7.95 0.21 -11.65
N LYS A 46 -8.07 -0.56 -10.55
CA LYS A 46 -9.12 -1.58 -10.41
C LYS A 46 -9.69 -1.66 -8.99
N ARG A 47 -11.01 -1.85 -8.87
CA ARG A 47 -11.67 -2.18 -7.60
C ARG A 47 -11.91 -3.68 -7.50
N THR A 48 -11.54 -4.29 -6.38
CA THR A 48 -11.75 -5.72 -6.14
C THR A 48 -11.62 -6.05 -4.65
N ASP A 49 -12.40 -7.01 -4.18
CA ASP A 49 -12.31 -7.54 -2.81
C ASP A 49 -11.52 -8.85 -2.73
N GLN A 50 -10.99 -9.31 -3.86
CA GLN A 50 -10.15 -10.50 -3.92
C GLN A 50 -8.81 -10.28 -3.22
N TRP A 51 -8.17 -11.37 -2.83
CA TRP A 51 -6.77 -11.34 -2.41
C TRP A 51 -5.88 -11.00 -3.60
N ILE A 52 -4.89 -10.14 -3.39
CA ILE A 52 -3.96 -9.69 -4.43
C ILE A 52 -2.58 -10.20 -4.05
N VAL A 53 -1.93 -10.91 -4.98
CA VAL A 53 -0.53 -11.27 -4.86
C VAL A 53 0.25 -10.39 -5.83
N PHE A 54 1.02 -9.45 -5.30
CA PHE A 54 1.89 -8.62 -6.11
C PHE A 54 3.19 -9.37 -6.46
N PRO A 55 3.82 -9.09 -7.61
CA PRO A 55 5.08 -9.73 -8.00
C PRO A 55 6.19 -9.61 -6.95
N TRP A 56 6.27 -8.47 -6.24
CA TRP A 56 7.26 -8.21 -5.18
C TRP A 56 6.91 -8.85 -3.82
N SER A 57 5.73 -9.46 -3.70
CA SER A 57 5.27 -10.16 -2.48
C SER A 57 4.92 -11.62 -2.74
N ALA A 58 5.19 -12.12 -3.94
CA ALA A 58 4.88 -13.50 -4.34
C ALA A 58 5.83 -14.51 -3.66
N GLU A 59 7.07 -14.10 -3.42
CA GLU A 59 8.10 -14.89 -2.76
C GLU A 59 8.38 -14.36 -1.34
N PRO A 60 8.97 -15.17 -0.46
CA PRO A 60 9.41 -14.71 0.86
C PRO A 60 10.34 -13.49 0.76
N PRO A 61 10.32 -12.58 1.76
CA PRO A 61 11.24 -11.45 1.79
C PRO A 61 12.69 -11.90 1.66
N VAL A 62 13.47 -11.17 0.86
CA VAL A 62 14.90 -11.40 0.75
C VAL A 62 15.55 -11.13 2.11
N THR A 63 16.16 -12.17 2.70
CA THR A 63 16.91 -12.04 3.94
C THR A 63 18.39 -11.78 3.64
N ALA A 64 19.03 -10.93 4.44
CA ALA A 64 20.47 -10.71 4.33
C ALA A 64 21.19 -11.96 4.85
N ILE A 65 21.69 -12.78 3.91
CA ILE A 65 22.65 -13.90 4.06
C ILE A 65 22.29 -14.91 5.16
N ALA A 66 21.94 -16.13 4.73
CA ALA A 66 21.95 -17.31 5.60
C ALA A 66 23.33 -17.42 6.30
N VAL A 67 23.40 -17.09 7.58
CA VAL A 67 24.57 -17.39 8.41
C VAL A 67 24.62 -18.92 8.53
N PRO A 68 25.63 -19.61 7.94
CA PRO A 68 25.72 -21.05 8.09
C PRO A 68 25.96 -21.39 9.58
N PRO A 69 25.39 -22.49 10.09
CA PRO A 69 25.55 -22.87 11.49
C PRO A 69 27.03 -23.05 11.82
N ARG A 70 27.48 -22.45 12.93
CA ARG A 70 28.84 -22.67 13.46
C ARG A 70 28.94 -24.13 13.92
N ARG A 71 29.97 -24.82 13.43
CA ARG A 71 30.37 -26.16 13.91
C ARG A 71 30.78 -26.12 15.37
#